data_AF-A0A1X7URZ5-F1
#
_entry.id   AF-A0A1X7URZ5-F1
#
_cell.length_a   1.000
_cell.length_b   1.000
_cell.length_c   1.000
_cell.angle_alpha   90.00
_cell.angle_beta   90.00
_cell.angle_gamma   90.00
#
_symmetry.space_group_name_H-M   'P 1'
#
loop_
_entity.id
_entity.type
_entity.pdbx_description
1 polymer ?
#
loop_
_entity_poly.entity_id
_entity_poly.type
_entity_poly.pdbx_seq_one_letter_code
_entity_poly.pdbx_strand_id
1 'polypeptide(L)'
;MMSVRTTACRNSTLPTTRLIHRKRVCHFSYRFQSIHSKGALLVLFWDILIEIAQNVMVYSASDVQDAYNAFVLTLIVWFTLPFAFLVGGFVGDASISRYNIIYVGSWLSLVGMISLYLVIVLELPLLLAYIVYAVLLATLASVRVNLLPFNIDQLIGSSSDELSAVIHWHNIGPIFALVSSQIIGLKIDNIPRIYYIVVCTLCVAVLLISHSFCKHWLDCTPVNTTNPVKLIAQILCYARKHKYPENRSAFTYWVEKAPSRLDLGKEIYGGPFTEEAVEGIKTILRLLPLIIICGMPTSFVEEYVLGVGASNYGCDSGLV
;
A
#
# COMPACT_ATOMS: atom_id res chain seq x y z
N MET A 1 50.53 26.43 -43.43
CA MET A 1 50.65 27.91 -43.58
C MET A 1 49.34 28.42 -44.14
N MET A 2 48.52 29.05 -43.28
CA MET A 2 48.27 30.51 -43.27
C MET A 2 47.39 30.93 -44.47
N SER A 3 46.34 31.72 -44.35
CA SER A 3 45.97 32.71 -43.35
C SER A 3 44.52 33.16 -43.61
N VAL A 4 43.75 33.25 -42.53
CA VAL A 4 42.83 34.33 -42.15
C VAL A 4 42.70 35.51 -43.13
N ARG A 5 41.44 35.93 -43.40
CA ARG A 5 41.02 37.34 -43.33
C ARG A 5 39.52 37.51 -43.11
N THR A 6 39.24 38.26 -42.06
CA THR A 6 38.01 38.90 -41.59
C THR A 6 37.51 40.01 -42.51
N THR A 7 36.20 40.25 -42.54
CA THR A 7 35.59 41.59 -42.70
C THR A 7 34.27 41.68 -41.93
N ALA A 8 34.08 42.84 -41.32
CA ALA A 8 32.96 43.23 -40.45
C ALA A 8 32.14 44.37 -41.08
N CYS A 9 31.06 44.76 -40.37
CA CYS A 9 30.13 45.92 -40.54
C CYS A 9 28.98 45.72 -41.54
N ARG A 10 27.72 46.13 -41.31
CA ARG A 10 27.09 47.02 -40.29
C ARG A 10 25.53 46.93 -40.38
N ASN A 11 24.84 47.24 -39.27
CA ASN A 11 23.53 47.93 -39.13
C ASN A 11 22.25 47.25 -39.70
N SER A 12 21.35 46.72 -38.87
CA SER A 12 20.36 47.35 -37.95
C SER A 12 18.98 47.57 -38.60
N THR A 13 17.99 46.78 -38.18
CA THR A 13 16.57 47.16 -38.00
C THR A 13 15.82 46.01 -37.33
N LEU A 14 15.42 46.21 -36.06
CA LEU A 14 14.27 45.50 -35.49
C LEU A 14 13.01 46.11 -36.11
N PRO A 15 11.92 45.34 -36.32
CA PRO A 15 10.89 45.35 -35.28
C PRO A 15 10.13 44.02 -35.08
N THR A 16 9.47 43.95 -33.92
CA THR A 16 8.26 43.17 -33.61
C THR A 16 8.38 41.64 -33.52
N THR A 17 8.91 41.17 -32.39
CA THR A 17 8.65 39.83 -31.86
C THR A 17 7.19 39.74 -31.39
N ARG A 18 6.31 39.18 -32.23
CA ARG A 18 5.05 38.57 -31.78
C ARG A 18 5.41 37.36 -30.92
N LEU A 19 5.10 37.43 -29.62
CA LEU A 19 5.06 36.29 -28.71
C LEU A 19 4.02 35.28 -29.23
N ILE A 20 4.47 34.31 -30.02
CA ILE A 20 3.70 33.11 -30.31
C ILE A 20 3.73 32.28 -29.03
N HIS A 21 2.66 32.39 -28.23
CA HIS A 21 2.33 31.42 -27.18
C HIS A 21 2.09 30.07 -27.87
N ARG A 22 3.16 29.32 -28.11
CA ARG A 22 3.07 27.89 -28.42
C ARG A 22 2.55 27.23 -27.15
N LYS A 23 1.22 27.06 -27.06
CA LYS A 23 0.61 26.06 -26.18
C LYS A 23 1.29 24.73 -26.52
N ARG A 24 2.25 24.31 -25.69
CA ARG A 24 2.66 22.91 -25.64
C ARG A 24 1.44 22.19 -25.08
N VAL A 25 0.56 21.75 -25.97
CA VAL A 25 -0.39 20.71 -25.66
C VAL A 25 0.48 19.49 -25.39
N CYS A 26 0.80 19.26 -24.11
CA CYS A 26 1.34 17.98 -23.68
C CYS A 26 0.24 16.97 -24.00
N HIS A 27 0.39 16.25 -25.12
CA HIS A 27 -0.36 15.03 -25.32
C HIS A 27 0.06 14.08 -24.20
N PHE A 28 -0.73 14.06 -23.14
CA PHE A 28 -0.74 12.95 -22.18
C PHE A 28 -1.27 11.74 -22.94
N SER A 29 -0.43 11.15 -23.78
CA SER A 29 -0.67 9.82 -24.29
C SER A 29 -0.36 8.88 -23.13
N TYR A 30 -1.33 8.73 -22.23
CA TYR A 30 -1.28 7.69 -21.22
C TYR A 30 -1.44 6.36 -21.97
N ARG A 31 -0.32 5.80 -22.42
CA ARG A 31 -0.31 4.43 -22.93
C ARG A 31 -0.65 3.56 -21.74
N PHE A 32 -1.76 2.83 -21.82
CA PHE A 32 -2.03 1.75 -20.88
C PHE A 32 -0.79 0.84 -20.83
N GLN A 33 -0.05 0.91 -19.73
CA GLN A 33 1.11 0.06 -19.51
C GLN A 33 0.60 -1.33 -19.16
N SER A 34 0.91 -2.29 -20.03
CA SER A 34 0.51 -3.69 -19.84
C SER A 34 1.49 -4.36 -18.88
N ILE A 35 0.95 -5.14 -17.94
CA ILE A 35 1.74 -5.95 -17.01
C ILE A 35 1.97 -7.31 -17.67
N HIS A 36 3.21 -7.64 -17.98
CA HIS A 36 3.54 -8.93 -18.62
C HIS A 36 3.74 -10.08 -17.62
N SER A 37 4.09 -9.78 -16.37
CA SER A 37 4.27 -10.79 -15.32
C SER A 37 2.93 -11.41 -14.91
N LYS A 38 2.76 -12.71 -15.19
CA LYS A 38 1.56 -13.48 -14.82
C LYS A 38 1.38 -13.54 -13.30
N GLY A 39 2.49 -13.68 -12.55
CA GLY A 39 2.46 -13.69 -11.09
C GLY A 39 1.98 -12.34 -10.53
N ALA A 40 2.50 -11.23 -11.04
CA ALA A 40 2.08 -9.90 -10.60
C ALA A 40 0.59 -9.61 -10.89
N LEU A 41 0.10 -10.03 -12.06
CA LEU A 41 -1.32 -9.91 -12.43
C LEU A 41 -2.21 -10.76 -11.52
N LEU A 42 -1.78 -11.99 -11.19
CA LEU A 42 -2.48 -12.86 -10.26
C LEU A 42 -2.57 -12.25 -8.85
N VAL A 43 -1.48 -11.66 -8.35
CA VAL A 43 -1.47 -11.00 -7.03
C VAL A 43 -2.34 -9.73 -7.05
N LEU A 44 -2.37 -8.95 -8.14
CA LEU A 44 -3.33 -7.84 -8.29
C LEU A 44 -4.78 -8.32 -8.27
N PHE A 45 -5.06 -9.46 -8.89
CA PHE A 45 -6.39 -10.06 -8.84
C PHE A 45 -6.79 -10.45 -7.41
N TRP A 46 -5.85 -11.02 -6.64
CA TRP A 46 -6.08 -11.32 -5.22
C TRP A 46 -6.31 -10.08 -4.36
N ASP A 47 -5.57 -9.02 -4.64
CA ASP A 47 -5.72 -7.72 -3.98
C ASP A 47 -7.14 -7.17 -4.15
N ILE A 48 -7.68 -7.18 -5.38
CA ILE A 48 -9.07 -6.81 -5.65
C ILE A 48 -10.04 -7.73 -4.88
N LEU A 49 -9.85 -9.05 -4.87
CA LEU A 49 -10.74 -9.97 -4.16
C LEU A 49 -10.77 -9.76 -2.65
N ILE A 50 -9.59 -9.61 -2.03
CA ILE A 50 -9.47 -9.34 -0.59
C ILE A 50 -10.05 -7.98 -0.25
N GLU A 51 -9.87 -7.00 -1.11
CA GLU A 51 -10.42 -5.68 -0.89
C GLU A 51 -11.96 -5.66 -0.98
N ILE A 52 -12.55 -6.34 -1.96
CA ILE A 52 -14.00 -6.54 -2.02
C ILE A 52 -14.50 -7.21 -0.74
N ALA A 53 -13.84 -8.29 -0.30
CA ALA A 53 -14.21 -8.99 0.92
C ALA A 53 -14.12 -8.08 2.16
N GLN A 54 -13.05 -7.31 2.30
CA GLN A 54 -12.89 -6.38 3.42
C GLN A 54 -13.96 -5.28 3.40
N ASN A 55 -14.24 -4.68 2.24
CA ASN A 55 -15.22 -3.59 2.13
C ASN A 55 -16.65 -4.09 2.36
N VAL A 56 -17.01 -5.27 1.85
CA VAL A 56 -18.32 -5.89 2.11
C VAL A 56 -18.48 -6.24 3.59
N MET A 57 -17.41 -6.71 4.25
CA MET A 57 -17.41 -6.91 5.70
C MET A 57 -17.66 -5.60 6.45
N VAL A 58 -16.92 -4.53 6.15
CA VAL A 58 -17.13 -3.21 6.77
C VAL A 58 -18.55 -2.69 6.52
N TYR A 59 -19.07 -2.86 5.31
CA TYR A 59 -20.43 -2.46 4.97
C TYR A 59 -21.49 -3.22 5.80
N SER A 60 -21.26 -4.51 6.07
CA SER A 60 -22.14 -5.31 6.93
C SER A 60 -22.21 -4.82 8.38
N ALA A 61 -21.19 -4.07 8.84
CA ALA A 61 -21.20 -3.41 10.15
C ALA A 61 -21.98 -2.09 10.14
N SER A 62 -22.00 -1.36 9.02
CA SER A 62 -22.81 -0.14 8.87
C SER A 62 -24.29 -0.43 8.66
N ASP A 63 -24.65 -1.60 8.13
CA ASP A 63 -26.03 -2.03 7.88
C ASP A 63 -26.76 -2.53 9.16
N VAL A 64 -26.19 -2.30 10.35
CA VAL A 64 -26.79 -2.71 11.61
C VAL A 64 -27.80 -1.67 12.07
N GLN A 65 -29.08 -2.06 12.10
CA GLN A 65 -30.19 -1.18 12.48
C GLN A 65 -30.20 -0.78 13.96
N ASP A 66 -29.61 -1.61 14.84
CA ASP A 66 -29.49 -1.31 16.26
C ASP A 66 -28.33 -0.34 16.51
N ALA A 67 -28.66 0.86 17.01
CA ALA A 67 -27.69 1.95 17.18
C ALA A 67 -26.53 1.59 18.13
N TYR A 68 -26.77 0.80 19.17
CA TYR A 68 -25.73 0.39 20.11
C TYR A 68 -24.76 -0.59 19.43
N ASN A 69 -25.30 -1.58 18.73
CA ASN A 69 -24.48 -2.57 18.02
C ASN A 69 -23.72 -1.94 16.85
N ALA A 70 -24.33 -0.99 16.14
CA ALA A 70 -23.67 -0.21 15.09
C ALA A 70 -22.48 0.60 15.65
N PHE A 71 -22.66 1.25 16.79
CA PHE A 71 -21.58 1.99 17.46
C PHE A 71 -20.43 1.06 17.88
N VAL A 72 -20.74 -0.09 18.50
CA VAL A 72 -19.72 -1.06 18.93
C VAL A 72 -18.94 -1.62 17.73
N LEU A 73 -19.64 -2.03 16.66
CA LEU A 73 -18.99 -2.53 15.43
C LEU A 73 -18.14 -1.46 14.75
N THR A 74 -18.59 -0.21 14.75
CA THR A 74 -17.81 0.93 14.25
C THR A 74 -16.51 1.05 15.05
N LEU A 75 -16.57 1.07 16.39
CA LEU A 75 -15.34 1.11 17.20
C LEU A 75 -14.39 -0.06 16.89
N ILE A 76 -14.94 -1.28 16.74
CA ILE A 76 -14.14 -2.46 16.37
C ILE A 76 -13.41 -2.22 15.05
N VAL A 77 -14.09 -1.76 14.01
CA VAL A 77 -13.48 -1.48 12.69
C VAL A 77 -12.34 -0.46 12.83
N TRP A 78 -12.59 0.62 13.55
CA TRP A 78 -11.68 1.76 13.66
C TRP A 78 -10.41 1.47 14.45
N PHE A 79 -10.51 0.65 15.50
CA PHE A 79 -9.32 0.22 16.24
C PHE A 79 -8.61 -0.95 15.57
N THR A 80 -9.35 -1.89 14.98
CA THR A 80 -8.78 -3.14 14.47
C THR A 80 -8.03 -2.93 13.16
N LEU A 81 -8.60 -2.20 12.19
CA LEU A 81 -8.00 -2.09 10.86
C LEU A 81 -6.62 -1.40 10.86
N PRO A 82 -6.44 -0.20 11.45
CA PRO A 82 -5.14 0.48 11.42
C PRO A 82 -4.08 -0.31 12.18
N PHE A 83 -4.45 -0.89 13.33
CA PHE A 83 -3.56 -1.71 14.12
C PHE A 83 -3.15 -2.99 13.37
N ALA A 84 -4.11 -3.66 12.71
CA ALA A 84 -3.85 -4.85 11.92
C ALA A 84 -2.98 -4.56 10.68
N PHE A 85 -3.14 -3.41 10.02
CA PHE A 85 -2.25 -3.01 8.94
C PHE A 85 -0.81 -2.82 9.42
N LEU A 86 -0.61 -2.11 10.55
CA LEU A 86 0.72 -1.89 11.11
C LEU A 86 1.37 -3.20 11.56
N VAL A 87 0.67 -3.99 12.37
CA VAL A 87 1.20 -5.25 12.90
C VAL A 87 1.35 -6.29 11.80
N GLY A 88 0.36 -6.44 10.92
CA GLY A 88 0.39 -7.41 9.83
C GLY A 88 1.53 -7.17 8.84
N GLY A 89 1.78 -5.90 8.48
CA GLY A 89 2.90 -5.53 7.61
C GLY A 89 4.25 -5.77 8.30
N PHE A 90 4.36 -5.36 9.56
CA PHE A 90 5.58 -5.58 10.35
C PHE A 90 5.90 -7.07 10.52
N VAL A 91 4.90 -7.88 10.86
CA VAL A 91 5.07 -9.34 11.02
C VAL A 91 5.49 -9.98 9.71
N GLY A 92 4.95 -9.50 8.58
CA GLY A 92 5.28 -9.92 7.21
C GLY A 92 6.73 -9.72 6.81
N ASP A 93 7.28 -8.57 7.21
CA ASP A 93 8.65 -8.20 6.89
C ASP A 93 9.67 -8.72 7.92
N ALA A 94 9.30 -8.82 9.20
CA ALA A 94 10.23 -9.10 10.28
C ALA A 94 10.29 -10.57 10.72
N SER A 95 9.17 -11.30 10.65
CA SER A 95 9.03 -12.60 11.32
C SER A 95 8.53 -13.73 10.41
N ILE A 96 7.45 -13.49 9.67
CA ILE A 96 6.74 -14.49 8.88
C ILE A 96 6.75 -13.99 7.45
N SER A 97 7.37 -14.71 6.51
CA SER A 97 7.39 -14.34 5.09
C SER A 97 6.03 -13.85 4.59
N ARG A 98 6.03 -12.76 3.81
CA ARG A 98 4.85 -12.13 3.19
C ARG A 98 3.90 -13.15 2.55
N TYR A 99 4.44 -14.08 1.76
CA TYR A 99 3.69 -15.17 1.13
C TYR A 99 2.96 -16.06 2.16
N ASN A 100 3.62 -16.41 3.26
CA ASN A 100 3.01 -17.24 4.30
C ASN A 100 1.88 -16.51 5.01
N ILE A 101 2.00 -15.19 5.25
CA ILE A 101 0.90 -14.40 5.82
C ILE A 101 -0.29 -14.38 4.86
N ILE A 102 -0.06 -14.17 3.56
CA ILE A 102 -1.14 -14.18 2.57
C ILE A 102 -1.82 -15.54 2.53
N TYR A 103 -1.05 -16.63 2.44
CA TYR A 103 -1.59 -17.98 2.32
C TYR A 103 -2.31 -18.46 3.59
N VAL A 104 -1.63 -18.40 4.74
CA VAL A 104 -2.21 -18.83 6.03
C VAL A 104 -3.34 -17.89 6.45
N GLY A 105 -3.18 -16.58 6.25
CA GLY A 105 -4.20 -15.58 6.55
C GLY A 105 -5.45 -15.76 5.70
N SER A 106 -5.34 -16.18 4.44
CA SER A 106 -6.49 -16.49 3.59
C SER A 106 -7.26 -17.72 4.08
N TRP A 107 -6.55 -18.79 4.48
CA TRP A 107 -7.18 -19.96 5.11
C TRP A 107 -7.85 -19.60 6.45
N LEU A 108 -7.17 -18.82 7.29
CA LEU A 108 -7.72 -18.38 8.57
C LEU A 108 -8.96 -17.50 8.37
N SER A 109 -8.96 -16.65 7.34
CA SER A 109 -10.13 -15.83 6.98
C SER A 109 -11.30 -16.71 6.53
N LEU A 110 -11.05 -17.78 5.75
CA LEU A 110 -12.09 -18.74 5.37
C LEU A 110 -12.71 -19.43 6.59
N VAL A 111 -11.88 -19.91 7.53
CA VAL A 111 -12.35 -20.53 8.77
C VAL A 111 -13.12 -19.53 9.64
N GLY A 112 -12.63 -18.28 9.74
CA GLY A 112 -13.28 -17.20 10.45
C GLY A 112 -14.66 -16.88 9.89
N MET A 113 -14.82 -16.92 8.57
CA MET A 113 -16.11 -16.73 7.91
C MET A 113 -17.13 -17.82 8.19
N ILE A 114 -16.70 -19.07 8.11
CA ILE A 114 -17.55 -20.22 8.47
C ILE A 114 -17.96 -20.11 9.94
N SER A 115 -17.03 -19.73 10.82
CA SER A 115 -17.30 -19.54 12.25
C SER A 115 -18.32 -18.43 12.48
N LEU A 116 -18.19 -17.29 11.80
CA LEU A 116 -19.13 -16.18 11.91
C LEU A 116 -20.52 -16.56 11.40
N TYR A 117 -20.59 -17.30 10.29
CA TYR A 117 -21.84 -17.85 9.77
C TYR A 117 -22.54 -18.75 10.80
N LEU A 118 -21.79 -19.69 11.41
CA LEU A 118 -22.34 -20.58 12.44
C LEU A 118 -22.82 -19.82 13.68
N VAL A 119 -22.07 -18.80 14.11
CA VAL A 119 -22.47 -17.95 15.26
C VAL A 119 -23.81 -17.26 15.00
N ILE A 120 -24.04 -16.77 13.78
CA ILE A 120 -25.30 -16.12 13.41
C ILE A 120 -26.44 -17.12 13.30
N VAL A 121 -26.23 -18.25 12.61
CA VAL A 121 -27.29 -19.25 12.36
C VAL A 121 -27.70 -19.98 13.63
N LEU A 122 -26.76 -20.24 14.55
CA LEU A 122 -27.01 -20.92 15.83
C LEU A 122 -27.41 -19.95 16.94
N GLU A 123 -27.57 -18.66 16.65
CA GLU A 123 -27.93 -17.62 17.61
C GLU A 123 -27.01 -17.61 18.85
N LEU A 124 -25.71 -17.82 18.64
CA LEU A 124 -24.71 -17.82 19.71
C LEU A 124 -24.51 -16.41 20.32
N PRO A 125 -23.89 -16.30 21.51
CA PRO A 125 -23.77 -15.02 22.20
C PRO A 125 -23.15 -13.91 21.34
N LEU A 126 -23.78 -12.73 21.34
CA LEU A 126 -23.37 -11.58 20.52
C LEU A 126 -21.89 -11.17 20.74
N LEU A 127 -21.38 -11.31 21.97
CA LEU A 127 -19.97 -11.07 22.28
C LEU A 127 -19.03 -11.96 21.47
N LEU A 128 -19.40 -13.24 21.27
CA LEU A 128 -18.64 -14.16 20.45
C LEU A 128 -18.63 -13.71 18.99
N ALA A 129 -19.76 -13.22 18.47
CA ALA A 129 -19.86 -12.67 17.12
C ALA A 129 -18.89 -11.48 16.93
N TYR A 130 -18.82 -10.56 17.91
CA TYR A 130 -17.90 -9.43 17.87
C TYR A 130 -16.43 -9.84 17.89
N ILE A 131 -16.06 -10.83 18.71
CA ILE A 131 -14.70 -11.34 18.76
C ILE A 131 -14.31 -11.98 17.43
N VAL A 132 -15.17 -12.84 16.87
CA VAL A 132 -14.92 -13.50 15.58
C VAL A 132 -14.81 -12.46 14.46
N TYR A 133 -15.71 -11.47 14.45
CA TYR A 133 -15.69 -10.37 13.49
C TYR A 133 -14.41 -9.54 13.55
N ALA A 134 -13.96 -9.17 14.76
CA ALA A 134 -12.71 -8.44 14.96
C ALA A 134 -11.48 -9.24 14.48
N VAL A 135 -11.40 -10.52 14.85
CA VAL A 135 -10.32 -11.40 14.40
C VAL A 135 -10.30 -11.50 12.87
N LEU A 136 -11.46 -11.67 12.25
CA LEU A 136 -11.60 -11.76 10.80
C LEU A 136 -11.19 -10.47 10.07
N LEU A 137 -11.57 -9.30 10.59
CA LEU A 137 -11.10 -8.03 10.05
C LEU A 137 -9.59 -7.89 10.18
N ALA A 138 -9.02 -8.28 11.32
CA ALA A 138 -7.58 -8.25 11.53
C ALA A 138 -6.84 -9.18 10.55
N THR A 139 -7.38 -10.38 10.26
CA THR A 139 -6.76 -11.32 9.32
C THR A 139 -6.84 -10.82 7.89
N LEU A 140 -7.99 -10.29 7.45
CA LEU A 140 -8.13 -9.72 6.11
C LEU A 140 -7.21 -8.51 5.91
N ALA A 141 -7.14 -7.61 6.88
CA ALA A 141 -6.22 -6.47 6.85
C ALA A 141 -4.75 -6.90 6.80
N SER A 142 -4.38 -7.94 7.56
CA SER A 142 -3.03 -8.49 7.57
C SER A 142 -2.65 -9.14 6.23
N VAL A 143 -3.60 -9.82 5.57
CA VAL A 143 -3.39 -10.33 4.21
C VAL A 143 -3.19 -9.17 3.24
N ARG A 144 -4.08 -8.17 3.28
CA ARG A 144 -4.06 -7.02 2.36
C ARG A 144 -2.75 -6.23 2.40
N VAL A 145 -2.26 -5.87 3.59
CA VAL A 145 -1.01 -5.09 3.70
C VAL A 145 0.21 -5.82 3.14
N ASN A 146 0.17 -7.15 3.08
CA ASN A 146 1.26 -7.96 2.54
C ASN A 146 1.14 -8.21 1.03
N LEU A 147 -0.03 -7.95 0.40
CA LEU A 147 -0.23 -8.20 -1.03
C LEU A 147 0.61 -7.28 -1.92
N LEU A 148 0.65 -5.97 -1.65
CA LEU A 148 1.45 -5.04 -2.45
C LEU A 148 2.96 -5.35 -2.36
N PRO A 149 3.58 -5.49 -1.17
CA PRO A 149 4.98 -5.89 -1.07
C PRO A 149 5.27 -7.23 -1.77
N PHE A 150 4.39 -8.23 -1.60
CA PHE A 150 4.54 -9.51 -2.28
C PHE A 150 4.42 -9.39 -3.81
N ASN A 151 3.56 -8.49 -4.30
CA ASN A 151 3.42 -8.22 -5.73
C ASN A 151 4.68 -7.60 -6.32
N ILE A 152 5.30 -6.66 -5.59
CA ILE A 152 6.59 -6.06 -5.97
C ILE A 152 7.67 -7.14 -6.03
N ASP A 153 7.66 -8.11 -5.12
CA ASP A 153 8.59 -9.25 -5.15
C ASP A 153 8.40 -10.13 -6.42
N GLN A 154 7.21 -10.15 -7.04
CA GLN A 154 6.98 -10.86 -8.31
C GLN A 154 7.57 -10.14 -9.55
N LEU A 155 8.14 -8.95 -9.36
CA LEU A 155 8.66 -8.08 -10.41
C LEU A 155 10.18 -7.86 -10.29
N ILE A 156 10.89 -8.75 -9.61
CA ILE A 156 12.35 -8.66 -9.51
C ILE A 156 12.97 -8.80 -10.92
N GLY A 157 13.65 -7.74 -11.37
CA GLY A 157 14.24 -7.68 -12.71
C GLY A 157 13.32 -7.13 -13.80
N SER A 158 12.08 -6.75 -13.47
CA SER A 158 11.17 -6.05 -14.38
C SER A 158 11.58 -4.59 -14.61
N SER A 159 11.08 -4.01 -15.69
CA SER A 159 11.33 -2.59 -15.99
C SER A 159 10.65 -1.67 -14.97
N SER A 160 11.19 -0.46 -14.79
CA SER A 160 10.57 0.56 -13.93
C SER A 160 9.14 0.92 -14.35
N ASP A 161 8.83 0.80 -15.65
CA ASP A 161 7.50 1.08 -16.19
C ASP A 161 6.47 0.03 -15.73
N GLU A 162 6.85 -1.25 -15.70
CA GLU A 162 5.99 -2.33 -15.21
C GLU A 162 5.69 -2.18 -13.71
N LEU A 163 6.71 -1.83 -12.92
CA LEU A 163 6.53 -1.56 -11.49
C LEU A 163 5.57 -0.39 -11.25
N SER A 164 5.71 0.70 -12.01
CA SER A 164 4.80 1.84 -11.93
C SER A 164 3.37 1.46 -12.29
N ALA A 165 3.19 0.62 -13.31
CA ALA A 165 1.87 0.13 -13.71
C ALA A 165 1.18 -0.68 -12.60
N VAL A 166 1.91 -1.60 -11.95
CA VAL A 166 1.38 -2.40 -10.84
C VAL A 166 0.95 -1.53 -9.67
N ILE A 167 1.76 -0.54 -9.29
CA ILE A 167 1.42 0.42 -8.22
C ILE A 167 0.16 1.22 -8.61
N HIS A 168 0.04 1.64 -9.87
CA HIS A 168 -1.12 2.37 -10.35
C HIS A 168 -2.39 1.52 -10.28
N TRP A 169 -2.35 0.26 -10.76
CA TRP A 169 -3.48 -0.66 -10.70
C TRP A 169 -3.87 -1.02 -9.27
N HIS A 170 -2.90 -1.21 -8.37
CA HIS A 170 -3.16 -1.40 -6.94
C HIS A 170 -3.95 -0.23 -6.35
N ASN A 171 -3.57 1.01 -6.68
CA ASN A 171 -4.28 2.20 -6.18
C ASN A 171 -5.68 2.39 -6.81
N ILE A 172 -5.95 1.80 -7.97
CA ILE A 172 -7.28 1.81 -8.61
C ILE A 172 -8.20 0.72 -8.00
N GLY A 173 -7.63 -0.39 -7.52
CA GLY A 173 -8.34 -1.49 -6.84
C GLY A 173 -9.41 -1.02 -5.84
N PRO A 174 -9.08 -0.06 -4.93
CA PRO A 174 -10.03 0.47 -3.97
C PRO A 174 -11.28 1.08 -4.56
N ILE A 175 -11.15 1.74 -5.71
CA ILE A 175 -12.30 2.34 -6.40
C ILE A 175 -13.21 1.23 -6.92
N PHE A 176 -12.65 0.18 -7.52
CA PHE A 176 -13.44 -0.97 -7.99
C PHE A 176 -14.12 -1.69 -6.84
N ALA A 177 -13.40 -1.93 -5.75
CA ALA A 177 -13.94 -2.62 -4.59
C ALA A 177 -15.09 -1.81 -3.94
N LEU A 178 -14.93 -0.50 -3.83
CA LEU A 178 -15.96 0.40 -3.29
C LEU A 178 -17.21 0.44 -4.19
N VAL A 179 -17.04 0.60 -5.51
CA VAL A 179 -18.17 0.56 -6.43
C VAL A 179 -18.89 -0.79 -6.37
N SER A 180 -18.13 -1.89 -6.29
CA SER A 180 -18.71 -3.23 -6.20
C SER A 180 -19.50 -3.45 -4.91
N SER A 181 -19.00 -2.98 -3.75
CA SER A 181 -19.70 -3.12 -2.48
C SER A 181 -20.97 -2.27 -2.43
N GLN A 182 -20.97 -1.08 -3.04
CA GLN A 182 -22.17 -0.24 -3.17
C GLN A 182 -23.23 -0.88 -4.07
N ILE A 183 -22.83 -1.48 -5.20
CA ILE A 183 -23.77 -2.22 -6.07
C ILE A 183 -24.36 -3.42 -5.34
N ILE A 184 -23.56 -4.11 -4.54
CA ILE A 184 -24.01 -5.21 -3.69
C ILE A 184 -25.01 -4.68 -2.66
N GLY A 185 -24.72 -3.58 -1.96
CA GLY A 185 -25.63 -2.97 -0.98
C GLY A 185 -26.96 -2.52 -1.60
N LEU A 186 -26.94 -1.79 -2.72
CA LEU A 186 -28.13 -1.23 -3.37
C LEU A 186 -29.10 -2.28 -3.93
N LYS A 187 -28.64 -3.49 -4.24
CA LYS A 187 -29.53 -4.58 -4.70
C LYS A 187 -30.16 -5.36 -3.54
N ILE A 188 -29.84 -4.99 -2.30
CA ILE A 188 -29.99 -5.84 -1.11
C ILE A 188 -30.70 -5.08 0.03
N ASP A 189 -31.68 -4.23 -0.28
CA ASP A 189 -32.46 -3.49 0.74
C ASP A 189 -33.29 -4.37 1.70
N ASN A 190 -33.20 -5.72 1.64
CA ASN A 190 -33.91 -6.64 2.53
C ASN A 190 -33.26 -8.03 2.71
N ILE A 191 -32.00 -8.26 2.32
CA ILE A 191 -31.40 -9.61 2.46
C ILE A 191 -30.70 -9.73 3.82
N PRO A 192 -30.88 -10.86 4.53
CA PRO A 192 -30.18 -11.10 5.79
C PRO A 192 -28.66 -11.01 5.64
N ARG A 193 -28.01 -10.55 6.71
CA ARG A 193 -26.55 -10.39 6.89
C ARG A 193 -25.70 -11.56 6.37
N ILE A 194 -26.29 -12.75 6.34
CA ILE A 194 -25.73 -13.98 5.77
C ILE A 194 -25.21 -13.76 4.34
N TYR A 195 -25.87 -12.93 3.51
CA TYR A 195 -25.43 -12.71 2.14
C TYR A 195 -24.06 -12.04 2.04
N TYR A 196 -23.79 -11.02 2.86
CA TYR A 196 -22.47 -10.38 2.90
C TYR A 196 -21.37 -11.38 3.25
N ILE A 197 -21.63 -12.27 4.20
CA ILE A 197 -20.70 -13.34 4.60
C ILE A 197 -20.47 -14.30 3.44
N VAL A 198 -21.52 -14.68 2.70
CA VAL A 198 -21.41 -15.55 1.52
C VAL A 198 -20.55 -14.91 0.44
N VAL A 199 -20.78 -13.63 0.09
CA VAL A 199 -19.98 -12.93 -0.92
C VAL A 199 -18.50 -12.90 -0.54
N CYS A 200 -18.19 -12.52 0.69
CA CYS A 200 -16.81 -12.48 1.15
C CYS A 200 -16.17 -13.88 1.21
N THR A 201 -16.95 -14.91 1.59
CA THR A 201 -16.50 -16.31 1.56
C THR A 201 -16.15 -16.74 0.13
N LEU A 202 -16.97 -16.35 -0.85
CA LEU A 202 -16.70 -16.62 -2.26
C LEU A 202 -15.42 -15.91 -2.73
N CYS A 203 -15.21 -14.64 -2.37
CA CYS A 203 -13.97 -13.92 -2.72
C CYS A 203 -12.71 -14.63 -2.19
N VAL A 204 -12.71 -15.02 -0.91
CA VAL A 204 -11.57 -15.72 -0.28
C VAL A 204 -11.41 -17.12 -0.86
N ALA A 205 -12.51 -17.83 -1.14
CA ALA A 205 -12.45 -19.15 -1.78
C ALA A 205 -11.86 -19.08 -3.19
N VAL A 206 -12.27 -18.11 -4.01
CA VAL A 206 -11.70 -17.88 -5.36
C VAL A 206 -10.21 -17.55 -5.29
N LEU A 207 -9.77 -16.78 -4.28
CA LEU A 207 -8.35 -16.55 -4.03
C LEU A 207 -7.61 -17.87 -3.75
N LEU A 208 -8.10 -18.69 -2.82
CA LEU A 208 -7.44 -19.97 -2.47
C LEU A 208 -7.44 -20.98 -3.64
N ILE A 209 -8.52 -21.00 -4.42
CA ILE A 209 -8.63 -21.81 -5.63
C ILE A 209 -7.62 -21.33 -6.67
N SER A 210 -7.59 -20.03 -6.97
CA SER A 210 -6.67 -19.45 -7.94
C SER A 210 -5.21 -19.63 -7.52
N HIS A 211 -4.89 -19.52 -6.23
CA HIS A 211 -3.60 -19.90 -5.66
C HIS A 211 -3.24 -21.35 -5.97
N SER A 212 -4.15 -22.28 -5.72
CA SER A 212 -3.91 -23.72 -5.93
C SER A 212 -3.61 -24.04 -7.40
N PHE A 213 -4.34 -23.43 -8.34
CA PHE A 213 -4.14 -23.65 -9.79
C PHE A 213 -2.95 -22.89 -10.36
N CYS A 214 -2.67 -21.70 -9.86
CA CYS A 214 -1.69 -20.78 -10.44
C CYS A 214 -0.38 -20.70 -9.65
N LYS A 215 -0.17 -21.58 -8.66
CA LYS A 215 1.02 -21.62 -7.80
C LYS A 215 2.34 -21.59 -8.59
N HIS A 216 2.38 -22.24 -9.75
CA HIS A 216 3.58 -22.32 -10.58
C HIS A 216 3.97 -20.99 -11.26
N TRP A 217 3.09 -19.98 -11.27
CA TRP A 217 3.41 -18.62 -11.76
C TRP A 217 3.98 -17.70 -10.69
N LEU A 218 4.04 -18.16 -9.43
CA LEU A 218 4.48 -17.34 -8.30
C LEU A 218 5.92 -17.64 -7.93
N ASP A 219 6.69 -16.58 -7.75
CA ASP A 219 7.97 -16.67 -7.07
C ASP A 219 7.72 -16.55 -5.55
N CYS A 220 7.71 -17.70 -4.88
CA CYS A 220 7.57 -17.78 -3.42
C CYS A 220 8.91 -17.76 -2.70
N THR A 221 10.03 -17.57 -3.40
CA THR A 221 11.34 -17.55 -2.74
C THR A 221 11.41 -16.30 -1.87
N PRO A 222 11.70 -16.44 -0.56
CA PRO A 222 11.87 -15.27 0.28
C PRO A 222 13.08 -14.50 -0.22
N VAL A 223 12.90 -13.24 -0.61
CA VAL A 223 14.01 -12.36 -0.95
C VAL A 223 14.92 -12.35 0.27
N ASN A 224 16.16 -12.81 0.10
CA ASN A 224 17.14 -13.06 1.16
C ASN A 224 17.60 -11.73 1.80
N THR A 225 16.68 -11.06 2.48
CA THR A 225 16.88 -9.79 3.14
C THR A 225 17.16 -10.07 4.61
N THR A 226 18.27 -9.53 5.09
CA THR A 226 18.53 -9.49 6.54
C THR A 226 17.35 -8.83 7.21
N ASN A 227 16.90 -9.37 8.36
CA ASN A 227 15.77 -8.82 9.11
C ASN A 227 15.86 -7.28 9.18
N PRO A 228 14.86 -6.55 8.63
CA PRO A 228 14.96 -5.10 8.45
C PRO A 228 15.06 -4.36 9.79
N VAL A 229 14.43 -4.88 10.84
CA VAL A 229 14.49 -4.33 12.20
C VAL A 229 15.89 -4.46 12.77
N LYS A 230 16.51 -5.64 12.59
CA LYS A 230 17.89 -5.88 13.02
C LYS A 230 18.85 -4.93 12.31
N LEU A 231 18.67 -4.71 11.00
CA LEU A 231 19.47 -3.78 10.22
C LEU A 231 19.31 -2.33 10.71
N ILE A 232 18.06 -1.88 10.93
CA ILE A 232 17.77 -0.54 11.46
C ILE A 232 18.43 -0.36 12.83
N ALA A 233 18.25 -1.31 13.74
CA ALA A 233 18.83 -1.25 15.08
C ALA A 233 20.35 -1.22 15.04
N GLN A 234 20.98 -2.01 14.17
CA GLN A 234 22.43 -2.03 14.00
C GLN A 234 22.98 -0.69 13.50
N ILE A 235 22.34 -0.09 12.49
CA ILE A 235 22.78 1.20 11.93
C ILE A 235 22.56 2.33 12.94
N LEU A 236 21.44 2.35 13.66
CA LEU A 236 21.18 3.34 14.71
C LEU A 236 22.15 3.20 15.90
N CYS A 237 22.42 1.98 16.35
CA CYS A 237 23.41 1.72 17.40
C CYS A 237 24.83 2.12 16.95
N TYR A 238 25.18 1.84 15.70
CA TYR A 238 26.47 2.23 15.13
C TYR A 238 26.61 3.75 15.06
N ALA A 239 25.59 4.47 14.54
CA ALA A 239 25.57 5.93 14.45
C ALA A 239 25.61 6.62 15.84
N ARG A 240 25.04 5.96 16.86
CA ARG A 240 25.13 6.41 18.26
C ARG A 240 26.53 6.22 18.82
N LYS A 241 27.16 5.06 18.58
CA LYS A 241 28.47 4.68 19.12
C LYS A 241 29.63 5.46 18.48
N HIS A 242 29.57 5.70 17.16
CA HIS A 242 30.65 6.38 16.44
C HIS A 242 30.26 7.86 16.20
N LYS A 243 31.03 8.77 16.82
CA LYS A 243 30.85 10.22 16.68
C LYS A 243 31.73 10.81 15.57
N TYR A 244 32.76 10.08 15.14
CA TYR A 244 33.75 10.47 14.14
C TYR A 244 33.99 9.30 13.16
N PRO A 245 34.39 9.57 11.90
CA PRO A 245 34.68 8.52 10.92
C PRO A 245 35.90 7.69 11.36
N GLU A 246 35.80 6.36 11.31
CA GLU A 246 36.89 5.46 11.71
C GLU A 246 37.99 5.37 10.66
N ASN A 247 37.63 5.31 9.36
CA ASN A 247 38.59 5.29 8.26
C ASN A 247 38.12 6.23 7.14
N ARG A 248 38.91 7.26 6.86
CA ARG A 248 38.57 8.27 5.84
C ARG A 248 39.32 7.96 4.55
N SER A 249 38.61 7.46 3.55
CA SER A 249 39.15 7.26 2.20
C SER A 249 39.63 8.59 1.62
N ALA A 250 40.79 8.63 0.96
CA ALA A 250 41.37 9.87 0.37
C ALA A 250 40.41 10.58 -0.62
N PHE A 251 39.49 9.83 -1.24
CA PHE A 251 38.46 10.34 -2.16
C PHE A 251 37.33 11.13 -1.48
N THR A 252 37.18 11.06 -0.14
CA THR A 252 36.13 11.78 0.62
C THR A 252 36.57 13.17 1.09
N TYR A 253 37.78 13.62 0.78
CA TYR A 253 38.28 14.96 1.13
C TYR A 253 37.60 16.09 0.34
N TRP A 254 37.03 15.79 -0.82
CA TRP A 254 36.42 16.77 -1.74
C TRP A 254 34.91 16.97 -1.57
N VAL A 255 34.26 16.25 -0.65
CA VAL A 255 32.82 16.39 -0.41
C VAL A 255 32.57 17.57 0.54
N GLU A 256 32.03 18.67 0.00
CA GLU A 256 31.80 19.94 0.72
C GLU A 256 30.79 19.83 1.88
N LYS A 257 29.97 18.78 1.92
CA LYS A 257 28.91 18.62 2.92
C LYS A 257 29.37 17.82 4.13
N ALA A 258 29.25 18.39 5.32
CA ALA A 258 29.50 17.69 6.58
C ALA A 258 28.60 16.43 6.66
N PRO A 259 29.17 15.22 6.82
CA PRO A 259 28.40 13.98 6.85
C PRO A 259 27.51 13.93 8.09
N SER A 260 26.27 13.45 7.95
CA SER A 260 25.42 13.20 9.12
C SER A 260 25.94 12.00 9.92
N ARG A 261 25.59 11.89 11.21
CA ARG A 261 26.04 10.78 12.06
C ARG A 261 25.61 9.40 11.53
N LEU A 262 24.49 9.35 10.82
CA LEU A 262 24.02 8.14 10.14
C LEU A 262 24.91 7.81 8.94
N ASP A 263 25.35 8.84 8.20
CA ASP A 263 26.21 8.68 7.02
C ASP A 263 27.59 8.10 7.39
N LEU A 264 28.07 8.27 8.63
CA LEU A 264 29.31 7.63 9.12
C LEU A 264 29.26 6.10 9.11
N GLY A 265 28.06 5.50 9.07
CA GLY A 265 27.89 4.05 8.93
C GLY A 265 28.17 3.53 7.52
N LYS A 266 28.24 4.41 6.51
CA LYS A 266 28.46 4.00 5.11
C LYS A 266 29.88 3.48 4.91
N GLU A 267 30.03 2.52 4.01
CA GLU A 267 31.30 1.96 3.56
C GLU A 267 32.27 3.04 3.06
N ILE A 268 31.77 4.07 2.38
CA ILE A 268 32.58 5.21 1.90
C ILE A 268 33.28 5.98 3.03
N TYR A 269 32.77 5.93 4.25
CA TYR A 269 33.33 6.54 5.47
C TYR A 269 33.95 5.51 6.42
N GLY A 270 34.18 4.28 5.94
CA GLY A 270 34.80 3.19 6.70
C GLY A 270 33.83 2.40 7.59
N GLY A 271 32.52 2.62 7.46
CA GLY A 271 31.51 1.85 8.20
C GLY A 271 31.13 0.53 7.51
N PRO A 272 30.44 -0.39 8.21
CA PRO A 272 30.16 -1.73 7.70
C PRO A 272 28.91 -1.82 6.81
N PHE A 273 28.24 -0.70 6.51
CA PHE A 273 26.94 -0.70 5.83
C PHE A 273 27.02 -0.09 4.42
N THR A 274 26.21 -0.62 3.51
CA THR A 274 26.09 -0.08 2.15
C THR A 274 25.42 1.30 2.16
N GLU A 275 25.69 2.10 1.12
CA GLU A 275 25.07 3.43 0.98
C GLU A 275 23.53 3.34 0.90
N GLU A 276 23.01 2.35 0.17
CA GLU A 276 21.58 2.10 0.00
C GLU A 276 20.87 1.84 1.34
N ALA A 277 21.47 1.02 2.21
CA ALA A 277 20.90 0.70 3.52
C ALA A 277 20.79 1.94 4.42
N VAL A 278 21.83 2.79 4.42
CA VAL A 278 21.87 3.99 5.27
C VAL A 278 20.90 5.06 4.75
N GLU A 279 20.84 5.30 3.44
CA GLU A 279 19.88 6.25 2.86
C GLU A 279 18.43 5.77 2.99
N GLY A 280 18.19 4.46 2.92
CA GLY A 280 16.88 3.87 3.22
C GLY A 280 16.40 4.21 4.63
N ILE A 281 17.25 4.06 5.64
CA ILE A 281 16.91 4.39 7.04
C ILE A 281 16.65 5.88 7.21
N LYS A 282 17.47 6.74 6.60
CA LYS A 282 17.27 8.19 6.64
C LYS A 282 15.92 8.57 6.06
N THR A 283 15.49 7.90 5.00
CA THR A 283 14.19 8.10 4.37
C THR A 283 13.06 7.64 5.29
N ILE A 284 13.17 6.45 5.89
CA ILE A 284 12.18 5.95 6.88
C ILE A 284 12.04 6.92 8.06
N LEU A 285 13.15 7.39 8.64
CA LEU A 285 13.13 8.34 9.76
C LEU A 285 12.50 9.69 9.39
N ARG A 286 12.60 10.12 8.12
CA ARG A 286 11.94 11.32 7.61
C ARG A 286 10.45 11.12 7.34
N LEU A 287 10.06 9.91 6.93
CA LEU A 287 8.65 9.56 6.67
C LEU A 287 7.89 9.23 7.96
N LEU A 288 8.57 8.78 9.01
CA LEU A 288 7.92 8.39 10.27
C LEU A 288 7.03 9.48 10.90
N PRO A 289 7.46 10.76 11.02
CA PRO A 289 6.60 11.82 11.51
C PRO A 289 5.39 12.05 10.62
N LEU A 290 5.55 11.94 9.30
CA LEU A 290 4.45 12.08 8.34
C LEU A 290 3.43 10.95 8.51
N ILE A 291 3.89 9.71 8.72
CA ILE A 291 3.01 8.56 8.98
C ILE A 291 2.23 8.75 10.29
N ILE A 292 2.86 9.24 11.34
CA ILE A 292 2.19 9.49 12.63
C ILE A 292 1.19 10.64 12.53
N ILE A 293 1.58 11.75 11.90
CA ILE A 293 0.76 12.97 11.82
C ILE A 293 -0.37 12.83 10.79
N CYS A 294 -0.14 12.18 9.65
CA CYS A 294 -1.14 12.03 8.59
C CYS A 294 -1.88 10.69 8.66
N GLY A 295 -1.19 9.59 8.97
CA GLY A 295 -1.77 8.24 8.94
C GLY A 295 -2.69 7.93 10.12
N MET A 296 -2.34 8.38 11.34
CA MET A 296 -3.19 8.14 12.51
C MET A 296 -4.51 8.93 12.40
N PRO A 297 -4.52 10.24 12.12
CA PRO A 297 -5.77 11.00 12.05
C PRO A 297 -6.66 10.59 10.87
N THR A 298 -6.10 10.22 9.72
CA THR A 298 -6.90 9.72 8.59
C THR A 298 -7.61 8.40 8.89
N SER A 299 -7.10 7.60 9.85
CA SER A 299 -7.81 6.42 10.36
C SER A 299 -8.93 6.78 11.36
N PHE A 300 -8.89 7.98 11.94
CA PHE A 300 -9.85 8.52 12.91
C PHE A 300 -10.79 9.60 12.33
N VAL A 301 -10.67 9.92 11.05
CA VAL A 301 -11.59 10.81 10.34
C VAL A 301 -12.25 9.93 9.31
N GLU A 302 -13.58 9.92 9.31
CA GLU A 302 -14.49 8.99 8.60
C GLU A 302 -14.29 8.86 7.06
N GLU A 303 -13.24 9.45 6.48
CA GLU A 303 -12.95 9.53 5.05
C GLU A 303 -12.73 8.16 4.38
N TYR A 304 -12.21 7.15 5.09
CA TYR A 304 -12.12 5.79 4.53
C TYR A 304 -13.46 5.04 4.53
N VAL A 305 -14.44 5.47 5.32
CA VAL A 305 -15.68 4.72 5.59
C VAL A 305 -16.90 5.35 4.92
N LEU A 306 -16.93 6.67 4.75
CA LEU A 306 -18.11 7.40 4.28
C LEU A 306 -18.38 7.28 2.76
N GLY A 307 -17.48 6.65 2.01
CA GLY A 307 -17.64 6.47 0.57
C GLY A 307 -17.77 7.77 -0.24
N VAL A 308 -17.99 7.63 -1.54
CA VAL A 308 -18.19 8.76 -2.47
C VAL A 308 -19.65 9.25 -2.39
N GLY A 309 -20.11 9.62 -1.19
CA GLY A 309 -21.40 10.28 -1.00
C GLY A 309 -21.30 11.75 -1.40
N ALA A 310 -22.22 12.23 -2.25
CA ALA A 310 -22.26 13.64 -2.68
C ALA A 310 -22.37 14.62 -1.50
N SER A 311 -23.01 14.20 -0.41
CA SER A 311 -23.10 14.95 0.86
C SER A 311 -21.74 15.20 1.51
N ASN A 312 -20.77 14.28 1.35
CA ASN A 312 -19.44 14.40 1.93
C ASN A 312 -18.57 15.45 1.21
N TYR A 313 -18.96 15.84 -0.01
CA TYR A 313 -18.32 16.89 -0.80
C TYR A 313 -19.08 18.22 -0.74
N GLY A 314 -20.01 18.37 0.21
CA GLY A 314 -20.80 19.59 0.35
C GLY A 314 -21.81 19.80 -0.77
N CYS A 315 -22.13 18.76 -1.56
CA CYS A 315 -23.31 18.78 -2.42
C CYS A 315 -24.53 18.42 -1.59
N ASP A 316 -24.97 19.35 -0.75
CA ASP A 316 -26.31 19.29 -0.19
C ASP A 316 -27.32 19.32 -1.33
N SER A 317 -28.34 18.48 -1.22
CA SER A 317 -29.48 18.39 -2.13
C SER A 317 -30.36 19.64 -2.02
N GLY A 318 -29.79 20.81 -2.30
CA GLY A 318 -30.53 22.03 -2.54
C GLY A 318 -31.10 22.00 -3.96
N LEU A 319 -32.37 21.60 -4.07
CA LEU A 319 -33.34 22.08 -5.05
C LEU A 319 -32.77 22.58 -6.40
N VAL A 320 -32.87 21.73 -7.42
CA VAL A 320 -33.41 22.12 -8.76
C VAL A 320 -34.27 20.97 -9.27
#